data_AF-A0A814R780-F1
#
_entry.id   AF-A0A814R780-F1
#
_cell.length_a   1.000
_cell.length_b   1.000
_cell.length_c   1.000
_cell.angle_alpha   90.00
_cell.angle_beta   90.00
_cell.angle_gamma   90.00
#
_symmetry.space_group_name_H-M   'P 1'
#
loop_
_entity.id
_entity.type
_entity.pdbx_description
1 polymer ?
#
loop_
_entity_poly.entity_id
_entity_poly.type
_entity_poly.pdbx_seq_one_letter_code
_entity_poly.pdbx_strand_id
1 'polypeptide(L)'
;MKASKMCLFTKLDGNTVPNPEKNGTSNRINLSQVEQIQVRNSLCIFLGPNYCMNGGICYANEQGFGCHCPYDYAGKRCEYRSRCFQYCLNEGFCYFTNNGEPKYFCQPHFEGDRCERSRTTCSMMSANYCKPGVCITNGDFSFCLCPPEFTGERCEISLISTTTETPREYC
;
A
#
# COMPACT_ATOMS: atom_id res chain seq x y z
N MET A 1 -17.93 -9.76 -15.61
CA MET A 1 -17.17 -8.58 -16.09
C MET A 1 -16.92 -7.65 -14.90
N LYS A 2 -15.82 -7.82 -14.17
CA LYS A 2 -15.44 -6.91 -13.08
C LYS A 2 -14.52 -5.85 -13.66
N ALA A 3 -14.95 -4.60 -13.61
CA ALA A 3 -14.15 -3.45 -14.01
C ALA A 3 -13.00 -3.27 -13.01
N SER A 4 -11.76 -3.50 -13.47
CA SER A 4 -10.56 -3.13 -12.72
C SER A 4 -10.49 -1.60 -12.67
N LYS A 5 -10.90 -1.02 -11.54
CA LYS A 5 -10.71 0.40 -11.28
C LYS A 5 -9.21 0.68 -11.22
N MET A 6 -8.77 1.52 -12.15
CA MET A 6 -7.42 2.05 -12.26
C MET A 6 -7.03 2.72 -10.93
N CYS A 7 -6.02 2.19 -10.23
CA CYS A 7 -5.42 2.90 -9.11
C CYS A 7 -4.60 4.06 -9.71
N LEU A 8 -5.10 5.29 -9.54
CA LEU A 8 -4.36 6.50 -9.89
C LEU A 8 -3.13 6.57 -8.98
N PHE A 9 -1.95 6.46 -9.57
CA PHE A 9 -0.68 6.75 -8.92
C PHE A 9 -0.56 8.27 -8.75
N THR A 10 -1.22 8.84 -7.73
CA THR A 10 -0.90 10.19 -7.29
C THR A 10 0.39 10.12 -6.49
N LYS A 11 1.46 10.60 -7.11
CA LYS A 11 2.70 10.97 -6.44
C LYS A 11 2.34 11.97 -5.34
N LEU A 12 2.36 11.55 -4.08
CA LEU A 12 2.29 12.47 -2.94
C LEU A 12 3.66 13.14 -2.82
N ASP A 13 3.94 14.06 -3.74
CA ASP A 13 4.87 15.13 -3.46
C ASP A 13 4.16 16.01 -2.42
N GLY A 14 4.72 16.09 -1.22
CA GLY A 14 4.24 17.00 -0.20
C GLY A 14 4.35 18.43 -0.70
N ASN A 15 3.24 18.99 -1.19
CA ASN A 15 2.72 20.32 -0.90
C ASN A 15 1.56 20.69 -1.83
N THR A 16 0.52 21.25 -1.20
CA THR A 16 -0.50 22.16 -1.76
C THR A 16 -1.58 21.63 -2.69
N VAL A 17 -2.83 21.81 -2.23
CA VAL A 17 -4.04 21.91 -3.03
C VAL A 17 -3.92 23.09 -4.00
N PRO A 18 -4.08 22.93 -5.32
CA PRO A 18 -4.15 24.09 -6.22
C PRO A 18 -5.60 24.58 -6.31
N ASN A 19 -5.81 25.78 -5.79
CA ASN A 19 -6.88 26.69 -6.14
C ASN A 19 -6.70 27.09 -7.63
N PRO A 20 -7.70 26.98 -8.52
CA PRO A 20 -7.52 27.29 -9.93
C PRO A 20 -7.78 28.77 -10.15
N GLU A 21 -6.82 29.64 -9.88
CA GLU A 21 -6.92 31.03 -10.35
C GLU A 21 -5.55 31.70 -10.54
N LYS A 22 -5.29 31.99 -11.82
CA LYS A 22 -4.52 33.14 -12.35
C LYS A 22 -3.10 33.35 -11.81
N ASN A 23 -2.11 32.92 -12.60
CA ASN A 23 -1.13 33.86 -13.15
C ASN A 23 -0.28 33.19 -14.22
N GLY A 24 -0.38 33.67 -15.46
CA GLY A 24 0.57 33.37 -16.50
C GLY A 24 1.91 34.03 -16.18
N THR A 25 2.77 33.33 -15.45
CA THR A 25 4.20 33.64 -15.42
C THR A 25 4.82 32.94 -16.62
N SER A 26 5.19 33.72 -17.65
CA SER A 26 6.12 33.28 -18.67
C SER A 26 7.43 32.92 -17.97
N ASN A 27 7.60 31.63 -17.67
CA ASN A 27 8.86 31.09 -17.17
C ASN A 27 9.91 31.33 -18.26
N ARG A 28 10.77 32.33 -18.06
CA ARG A 28 11.98 32.48 -18.86
C ARG A 28 12.88 31.30 -18.51
N ILE A 29 12.81 30.24 -19.30
CA ILE A 29 13.75 29.13 -19.22
C ILE A 29 15.11 29.70 -19.63
N ASN A 30 16.12 29.62 -18.75
CA ASN A 30 17.46 30.08 -19.07
C ASN A 30 18.00 29.24 -20.24
N LEU A 31 18.64 29.86 -21.23
CA LEU A 31 19.20 29.15 -22.39
C LEU A 31 20.16 28.02 -21.96
N SER A 32 20.91 28.20 -20.87
CA SER A 32 21.73 27.16 -20.27
C SER A 32 20.93 26.01 -19.65
N GLN A 33 19.74 26.27 -19.11
CA GLN A 33 18.82 25.23 -18.63
C GLN A 33 18.17 24.47 -19.80
N VAL A 34 17.86 25.15 -20.91
CA VAL A 34 17.36 24.52 -22.14
C VAL A 34 18.42 23.56 -22.69
N GLU A 35 19.67 23.98 -22.77
CA GLU A 35 20.80 23.13 -23.20
C GLU A 35 20.96 21.90 -22.29
N GLN A 36 20.86 22.05 -20.96
CA GLN A 36 20.93 20.90 -20.06
C GLN A 36 19.72 19.96 -20.16
N ILE A 37 18.50 20.48 -20.35
CA ILE A 37 17.31 19.64 -20.60
C ILE A 37 17.49 18.85 -21.92
N GLN A 38 17.99 19.50 -22.96
CA GLN A 38 18.26 18.84 -24.24
C GLN A 38 19.32 17.75 -24.11
N VAL A 39 20.43 18.00 -23.42
CA VAL A 39 21.46 16.98 -23.16
C VAL A 39 20.88 15.79 -22.39
N ARG A 40 20.06 16.02 -21.36
CA ARG A 40 19.40 14.94 -20.59
C ARG A 40 18.39 14.15 -21.41
N ASN A 41 17.63 14.81 -22.28
CA ASN A 41 16.74 14.14 -23.24
C ASN A 41 17.52 13.29 -24.25
N SER A 42 18.64 13.80 -24.77
CA SER A 42 19.55 13.04 -25.65
C SER A 42 20.15 11.83 -24.93
N LEU A 43 20.45 11.94 -23.64
CA LEU A 43 20.84 10.81 -22.78
C LEU A 43 19.73 9.75 -22.67
N CYS A 44 18.46 10.15 -22.53
CA CYS A 44 17.35 9.21 -22.60
C CYS A 44 17.17 8.57 -23.99
N ILE A 45 17.49 9.27 -25.08
CA ILE A 45 17.43 8.67 -26.43
C ILE A 45 18.56 7.65 -26.62
N PHE A 46 19.76 7.95 -26.10
CA PHE A 46 20.94 7.11 -26.28
C PHE A 46 21.01 5.93 -25.30
N LEU A 47 20.69 6.16 -24.01
CA LEU A 47 20.69 5.13 -22.97
C LEU A 47 19.32 4.48 -22.75
N GLY A 48 18.22 5.16 -23.09
CA GLY A 48 16.85 4.80 -22.72
C GLY A 48 16.43 3.35 -22.99
N PRO A 49 16.71 2.74 -24.16
CA PRO A 49 16.25 1.37 -24.41
C PRO A 49 16.93 0.34 -23.50
N ASN A 50 18.12 0.62 -22.96
CA ASN A 50 18.88 -0.30 -22.09
C ASN A 50 18.95 0.17 -20.63
N TYR A 51 18.66 1.44 -20.36
CA TYR A 51 18.70 2.00 -19.01
C TYR A 51 17.44 1.64 -18.24
N CYS A 52 16.25 1.85 -18.80
CA CYS A 52 15.00 1.45 -18.17
C CYS A 52 14.63 0.02 -18.58
N MET A 53 14.68 -0.90 -17.62
CA MET A 53 14.35 -2.31 -17.81
C MET A 53 12.83 -2.52 -17.87
N ASN A 54 12.43 -3.72 -18.29
CA ASN A 54 11.05 -4.22 -18.18
C ASN A 54 9.97 -3.28 -18.76
N GLY A 55 10.28 -2.58 -19.85
CA GLY A 55 9.33 -1.68 -20.52
C GLY A 55 9.19 -0.30 -19.86
N GLY A 56 10.11 0.09 -18.98
CA GLY A 56 10.15 1.43 -18.41
C GLY A 56 10.46 2.52 -19.45
N ILE A 57 9.90 3.72 -19.22
CA ILE A 57 10.06 4.88 -20.10
C ILE A 57 11.07 5.84 -19.46
N CYS A 58 12.14 6.18 -20.18
CA CYS A 58 13.13 7.15 -19.71
C CYS A 58 12.56 8.57 -19.77
N TYR A 59 12.80 9.38 -18.73
CA TYR A 59 12.50 10.80 -18.70
C TYR A 59 13.68 11.61 -18.15
N ALA A 60 13.83 12.85 -18.61
CA ALA A 60 14.79 13.80 -18.06
C ALA A 60 14.12 14.72 -17.02
N ASN A 61 14.85 15.10 -15.98
CA ASN A 61 14.45 16.10 -15.00
C ASN A 61 15.64 17.01 -14.63
N GLU A 62 15.44 18.00 -13.76
CA GLU A 62 16.52 18.92 -13.36
C GLU A 62 17.72 18.24 -12.67
N GLN A 63 17.50 17.06 -12.10
CA GLN A 63 18.50 16.27 -11.37
C GLN A 63 19.21 15.23 -12.27
N GLY A 64 18.83 15.11 -13.55
CA GLY A 64 19.40 14.13 -14.49
C GLY A 64 18.32 13.40 -15.30
N PHE A 65 18.34 12.07 -15.27
CA PHE A 65 17.38 11.22 -15.97
C PHE A 65 16.92 10.06 -15.07
N GLY A 66 15.68 9.62 -15.26
CA GLY A 66 15.02 8.57 -14.48
C GLY A 66 14.09 7.71 -15.33
N CYS A 67 13.48 6.70 -14.71
CA CYS A 67 12.56 5.78 -15.38
C CYS A 67 11.15 5.88 -14.80
N HIS A 68 10.15 5.93 -15.66
CA HIS A 68 8.76 5.63 -15.32
C HIS A 68 8.53 4.15 -15.53
N CYS A 69 8.29 3.43 -14.43
CA CYS A 69 8.10 1.99 -14.45
C CYS A 69 6.65 1.62 -14.73
N PRO A 70 6.40 0.53 -15.47
CA PRO A 70 5.08 -0.10 -15.50
C PRO A 70 4.63 -0.51 -14.10
N TYR A 71 3.33 -0.69 -13.91
CA TYR A 71 2.71 -0.91 -12.60
C TYR A 71 3.25 -2.15 -11.85
N ASP A 72 3.75 -3.14 -12.59
CA ASP A 72 4.29 -4.40 -12.11
C ASP A 72 5.81 -4.38 -11.89
N TYR A 73 6.47 -3.22 -12.05
CA TYR A 73 7.91 -3.04 -11.83
C TYR A 73 8.24 -1.82 -10.95
N ALA A 74 9.42 -1.84 -10.36
CA ALA A 74 9.93 -0.84 -9.45
C ALA A 74 11.46 -0.78 -9.46
N GLY A 75 12.03 0.22 -8.78
CA GLY A 75 13.46 0.49 -8.75
C GLY A 75 13.85 1.67 -9.66
N LYS A 76 15.11 2.11 -9.55
CA LYS A 76 15.60 3.30 -10.28
C LYS A 76 15.58 3.09 -11.80
N ARG A 77 15.71 1.83 -12.22
CA ARG A 77 15.77 1.36 -13.60
C ARG A 77 14.64 0.36 -13.90
N CYS A 78 13.62 0.26 -13.06
CA CYS A 78 12.53 -0.72 -13.19
C CYS A 78 13.03 -2.19 -13.16
N GLU A 79 14.12 -2.43 -12.44
CA GLU A 79 14.83 -3.71 -12.35
C GLU A 79 14.14 -4.75 -11.45
N TYR A 80 13.22 -4.32 -10.58
CA TYR A 80 12.54 -5.19 -9.63
C TYR A 80 11.08 -5.40 -10.00
N ARG A 81 10.57 -6.62 -9.86
CA ARG A 81 9.14 -6.88 -9.96
C ARG A 81 8.42 -6.31 -8.74
N SER A 82 7.44 -5.47 -8.97
CA SER A 82 6.66 -4.81 -7.93
C SER A 82 5.84 -5.83 -7.15
N ARG A 83 6.11 -5.96 -5.86
CA ARG A 83 5.24 -6.71 -4.92
C ARG A 83 3.98 -5.91 -4.56
N CYS A 84 3.90 -4.62 -4.88
CA CYS A 84 2.74 -3.79 -4.54
C CYS A 84 1.45 -4.19 -5.27
N PHE A 85 1.57 -4.76 -6.49
CA PHE A 85 0.43 -5.06 -7.36
C PHE A 85 -0.63 -6.02 -6.75
N GLN A 86 -0.28 -6.77 -5.71
CA GLN A 86 -1.20 -7.72 -5.05
C GLN A 86 -1.25 -7.59 -3.52
N TYR A 87 -0.49 -6.66 -2.95
CA TYR A 87 -0.26 -6.66 -1.51
C TYR A 87 -1.10 -5.64 -0.74
N CYS A 88 -1.38 -4.43 -1.25
CA CYS A 88 -2.25 -3.50 -0.53
C CYS A 88 -3.74 -3.85 -0.67
N LEU A 89 -4.40 -4.02 0.46
CA LEU A 89 -5.85 -4.14 0.60
C LEU A 89 -6.45 -2.81 1.09
N ASN A 90 -7.78 -2.70 1.06
CA ASN A 90 -8.55 -1.57 1.61
C ASN A 90 -8.07 -0.19 1.15
N GLU A 91 -7.78 -0.05 -0.16
CA GLU A 91 -7.35 1.20 -0.78
C GLU A 91 -6.06 1.80 -0.18
N GLY A 92 -5.23 0.95 0.45
CA GLY A 92 -3.89 1.32 0.91
C GLY A 92 -2.94 1.64 -0.24
N PHE A 93 -2.00 2.54 0.00
CA PHE A 93 -0.97 2.93 -0.94
C PHE A 93 0.32 2.15 -0.69
N CYS A 94 0.91 1.61 -1.74
CA CYS A 94 2.22 0.96 -1.68
C CYS A 94 3.21 1.73 -2.54
N TYR A 95 4.38 2.01 -1.99
CA TYR A 95 5.47 2.68 -2.68
C TYR A 95 6.79 2.00 -2.35
N PHE A 96 7.82 2.23 -3.17
CA PHE A 96 9.14 1.66 -2.93
C PHE A 96 10.06 2.72 -2.35
N THR A 97 10.91 2.31 -1.42
CA THR A 97 12.09 3.09 -1.06
C THR A 97 13.13 3.03 -2.19
N ASN A 98 14.11 3.93 -2.15
CA ASN A 98 15.22 3.94 -3.12
C ASN A 98 16.02 2.62 -3.14
N ASN A 99 15.90 1.80 -2.10
CA ASN A 99 16.58 0.51 -1.96
C ASN A 99 15.73 -0.66 -2.50
N GLY A 100 14.55 -0.39 -3.05
CA GLY A 100 13.64 -1.41 -3.58
C GLY A 100 12.78 -2.11 -2.52
N GLU A 101 12.83 -1.67 -1.26
CA GLU A 101 11.94 -2.20 -0.22
C GLU A 101 10.54 -1.59 -0.36
N PRO A 102 9.47 -2.42 -0.35
CA PRO A 102 8.11 -1.92 -0.37
C PRO A 102 7.74 -1.33 1.00
N LYS A 103 7.13 -0.16 0.97
CA LYS A 103 6.47 0.47 2.11
C LYS A 103 4.98 0.61 1.82
N TYR A 104 4.21 0.44 2.88
CA TYR A 104 2.76 0.44 2.84
C TYR A 104 2.23 1.62 3.67
N PHE A 105 1.24 2.30 3.13
CA PHE A 105 0.54 3.39 3.79
C PHE A 105 -0.96 3.07 3.77
N CYS A 106 -1.51 2.81 4.94
CA CYS A 106 -2.92 2.45 5.07
C CYS A 106 -3.79 3.69 5.15
N GLN A 107 -5.00 3.59 4.61
CA GLN A 107 -6.02 4.62 4.78
C GLN A 107 -6.31 4.83 6.27
N PRO A 108 -6.79 6.03 6.65
CA PRO A 108 -7.36 6.22 7.97
C PRO A 108 -8.37 5.10 8.25
N HIS A 109 -8.26 4.50 9.43
CA HIS A 109 -9.04 3.34 9.87
C HIS A 109 -8.56 1.96 9.41
N PHE A 110 -7.36 1.83 8.82
CA PHE A 110 -6.78 0.53 8.47
C PHE A 110 -5.33 0.39 8.92
N GLU A 111 -4.88 -0.85 9.09
CA GLU A 111 -3.50 -1.20 9.43
C GLU A 111 -3.15 -2.65 9.06
N GLY A 112 -1.93 -3.06 9.42
CA GLY A 112 -1.32 -4.32 9.00
C GLY A 112 -0.37 -4.10 7.83
N ASP A 113 0.47 -5.11 7.56
CA ASP A 113 1.50 -5.03 6.50
C ASP A 113 0.88 -4.89 5.10
N ARG A 114 -0.41 -5.21 4.99
CA ARG A 114 -1.19 -5.13 3.75
C ARG A 114 -2.42 -4.22 3.90
N CYS A 115 -2.51 -3.46 4.99
CA CYS A 115 -3.70 -2.66 5.32
C CYS A 115 -4.99 -3.50 5.42
N GLU A 116 -4.85 -4.76 5.80
CA GLU A 116 -5.90 -5.76 5.80
C GLU A 116 -6.82 -5.67 7.01
N ARG A 117 -6.39 -5.02 8.10
CA ARG A 117 -7.11 -4.94 9.37
C ARG A 117 -7.74 -3.57 9.52
N SER A 118 -9.01 -3.53 9.90
CA SER A 118 -9.70 -2.26 10.17
C SER A 118 -9.52 -1.85 11.64
N ARG A 119 -9.06 -0.62 11.86
CA ARG A 119 -9.11 0.07 13.15
C ARG A 119 -10.57 0.25 13.53
N THR A 120 -10.97 -0.48 14.55
CA THR A 120 -12.33 -0.52 15.04
C THR A 120 -12.28 -0.46 16.55
N THR A 121 -13.22 0.28 17.13
CA THR A 121 -13.45 0.30 18.56
C THR A 121 -14.64 -0.60 18.87
N CYS A 122 -14.77 -1.02 20.13
CA CYS A 122 -15.89 -1.86 20.54
C CYS A 122 -17.26 -1.20 20.30
N SER A 123 -17.34 0.13 20.33
CA SER A 123 -18.57 0.88 20.02
C SER A 123 -19.01 0.78 18.55
N MET A 124 -18.08 0.48 17.64
CA MET A 124 -18.38 0.29 16.20
C MET A 124 -18.74 -1.17 15.88
N MET A 125 -18.46 -2.10 16.79
CA MET A 125 -18.73 -3.52 16.62
C MET A 125 -20.14 -3.89 17.08
N SER A 126 -20.68 -4.98 16.52
CA SER A 126 -21.92 -5.56 17.03
C SER A 126 -21.73 -6.04 18.47
N ALA A 127 -22.75 -5.88 19.31
CA ALA A 127 -22.76 -6.43 20.68
C ALA A 127 -22.58 -7.95 20.76
N ASN A 128 -22.76 -8.66 19.63
CA ASN A 128 -22.53 -10.09 19.51
C ASN A 128 -21.15 -10.45 18.93
N TYR A 129 -20.28 -9.47 18.67
CA TYR A 129 -19.01 -9.70 17.97
C TYR A 129 -18.08 -10.63 18.74
N CYS A 130 -17.96 -10.46 20.06
CA CYS A 130 -17.07 -11.24 20.93
C CYS A 130 -17.75 -12.36 21.73
N LYS A 131 -19.01 -12.72 21.47
CA LYS A 131 -19.75 -13.61 22.39
C LYS A 131 -19.18 -15.04 22.38
N PRO A 132 -18.92 -15.65 23.57
CA PRO A 132 -19.39 -15.25 24.91
C PRO A 132 -18.44 -14.34 25.72
N GLY A 133 -17.33 -13.91 25.13
CA GLY A 133 -16.38 -12.97 25.73
C GLY A 133 -16.80 -11.50 25.68
N VAL A 134 -15.85 -10.64 26.05
CA VAL A 134 -16.02 -9.19 26.18
C VAL A 134 -15.10 -8.47 25.20
N CYS A 135 -15.62 -7.48 24.50
CA CYS A 135 -14.81 -6.62 23.64
C CYS A 135 -14.05 -5.59 24.49
N ILE A 136 -12.75 -5.43 24.24
CA ILE A 136 -11.92 -4.37 24.84
C ILE A 136 -11.34 -3.48 23.74
N THR A 137 -11.41 -2.16 23.94
CA THR A 137 -10.78 -1.16 23.07
C THR A 137 -9.42 -0.75 23.62
N ASN A 138 -8.40 -0.72 22.76
CA ASN A 138 -7.07 -0.22 23.04
C ASN A 138 -6.65 0.75 21.93
N GLY A 139 -6.81 2.06 22.17
CA GLY A 139 -6.63 3.09 21.14
C GLY A 139 -7.68 2.95 20.02
N ASP A 140 -7.20 2.86 18.78
CA ASP A 140 -8.03 2.65 17.59
C ASP A 140 -8.34 1.17 17.31
N PHE A 141 -7.97 0.27 18.23
CA PHE A 141 -8.12 -1.18 18.09
C PHE A 141 -9.08 -1.76 19.08
N SER A 142 -9.64 -2.91 18.73
CA SER A 142 -10.43 -3.72 19.65
C SER A 142 -10.13 -5.20 19.47
N PHE A 143 -10.15 -5.93 20.58
CA PHE A 143 -9.97 -7.38 20.62
C PHE A 143 -10.94 -8.00 21.62
N CYS A 144 -11.24 -9.29 21.43
CA CYS A 144 -12.10 -10.03 22.33
C CYS A 144 -11.28 -10.69 23.45
N LEU A 145 -11.67 -10.46 24.70
CA LEU A 145 -11.25 -11.29 25.83
C LEU A 145 -12.20 -12.46 25.98
N CYS A 146 -11.69 -13.65 25.71
CA CYS A 146 -12.47 -14.88 25.81
C CYS A 146 -12.47 -15.44 27.24
N PRO A 147 -13.59 -16.01 27.70
CA PRO A 147 -13.61 -16.78 28.93
C PRO A 147 -12.75 -18.06 28.78
N PRO A 148 -12.33 -18.70 29.89
CA PRO A 148 -11.37 -19.81 29.87
C PRO A 148 -11.70 -20.96 28.92
N GLU A 149 -12.99 -21.20 28.65
CA GLU A 149 -13.48 -22.31 27.82
C GLU A 149 -13.60 -21.97 26.32
N PHE A 150 -13.21 -20.76 25.92
CA PHE A 150 -13.37 -20.26 24.55
C PHE A 150 -12.09 -19.60 24.02
N THR A 151 -11.90 -19.69 22.70
CA THR A 151 -10.78 -19.08 21.97
C THR A 151 -11.24 -18.61 20.59
N GLY A 152 -10.32 -18.06 19.79
CA GLY A 152 -10.59 -17.43 18.50
C GLY A 152 -10.65 -15.91 18.61
N GLU A 153 -10.60 -15.23 17.46
CA GLU A 153 -10.62 -13.76 17.39
C GLU A 153 -11.92 -13.20 17.98
N ARG A 154 -13.00 -13.99 17.95
CA ARG A 154 -14.36 -13.60 18.34
C ARG A 154 -14.91 -14.48 19.48
N CYS A 155 -14.07 -15.30 20.10
CA CYS A 155 -14.45 -16.28 21.11
C CYS A 155 -15.45 -17.34 20.61
N GLU A 156 -15.38 -17.67 19.32
CA GLU A 156 -16.29 -18.57 18.64
C GLU A 156 -15.91 -20.06 18.78
N ILE A 157 -14.70 -20.36 19.22
CA ILE A 157 -14.18 -21.72 19.33
C ILE A 157 -14.30 -22.19 20.78
N SER A 158 -15.12 -23.21 21.04
CA SER A 158 -15.21 -23.87 22.35
C SER A 158 -14.05 -24.86 22.51
N LEU A 159 -13.36 -24.82 23.66
CA LEU A 159 -12.25 -25.74 23.95
C LEU A 159 -12.76 -27.12 24.42
N ILE A 160 -13.98 -27.17 24.98
CA ILE A 160 -14.59 -28.40 25.53
C ILE A 160 -15.11 -29.34 24.43
N SER A 161 -15.34 -28.85 23.20
CA SER A 161 -15.79 -29.69 22.08
C SER A 161 -14.71 -30.62 21.53
N THR A 162 -13.45 -30.47 21.97
CA THR A 162 -12.33 -31.34 21.56
C THR A 162 -12.07 -32.50 22.51
N THR A 163 -12.75 -32.56 23.65
CA THR A 163 -12.71 -33.68 24.60
C THR A 163 -14.10 -34.32 24.72
N THR A 164 -14.64 -34.84 23.63
CA THR A 164 -15.50 -36.02 23.80
C THR A 164 -14.57 -37.15 24.20
N GLU A 165 -14.32 -37.28 25.51
CA GLU A 165 -14.00 -38.57 26.10
C GLU A 165 -15.07 -39.55 25.61
N THR A 166 -14.75 -40.33 24.58
CA THR A 166 -15.39 -41.62 24.43
C THR A 166 -14.79 -42.49 25.53
N PRO A 167 -15.58 -42.98 26.51
CA PRO A 167 -15.09 -44.07 27.32
C PRO A 167 -14.79 -45.20 26.33
N ARG A 168 -13.52 -45.59 26.21
CA ARG A 168 -13.17 -46.84 25.53
C ARG A 168 -13.77 -47.96 26.39
N GLU A 169 -14.99 -48.36 26.06
CA GLU A 169 -15.45 -49.71 26.39
C GLU A 169 -14.52 -50.67 25.65
N TYR A 170 -13.58 -51.23 26.41
CA TYR A 170 -12.94 -52.48 26.04
C TYR A 170 -13.98 -53.58 26.27
N CYS A 171 -14.57 -54.07 25.19
CA CYS A 171 -15.11 -55.43 25.14
C CYS A 171 -14.00 -56.38 24.69
#